data_AF-A0A9Q0YA86-F1
#
_entry.id   AF-A0A9Q0YA86-F1
#
_cell.length_a   1.000
_cell.length_b   1.000
_cell.length_c   1.000
_cell.angle_alpha   90.00
_cell.angle_beta   90.00
_cell.angle_gamma   90.00
#
_symmetry.space_group_name_H-M   'P 1'
#
loop_
_entity.id
_entity.type
_entity.pdbx_description
1 polymer ?
#
loop_
_entity_poly.entity_id
_entity_poly.type
_entity_poly.pdbx_seq_one_letter_code
_entity_poly.pdbx_strand_id
1 'polypeptide(L)'
;MCVDCVKEKCPDRGSICLDSGWYALNFYECSECHRREPIKNEEKKSEEVSDGEEEITFTHKCSVCNHRIAEHKYSFSIDGDFQEYSMLCILCGRGADTVSIQPKDPRKGTEMYSLY
;
A
#
# COMPACT_ATOMS: atom_id res chain seq x y z
N MET A 1 15.99 2.93 0.55
CA MET A 1 14.80 3.49 1.23
C MET A 1 15.31 4.50 2.24
N CYS A 2 14.92 5.76 2.13
CA CYS A 2 15.45 6.87 2.93
C CYS A 2 14.45 7.26 4.03
N VAL A 3 14.84 7.07 5.30
CA VAL A 3 14.01 7.41 6.46
C VAL A 3 13.96 8.92 6.68
N ASP A 4 15.01 9.65 6.30
CA ASP A 4 15.08 11.11 6.48
C ASP A 4 14.12 11.88 5.56
N CYS A 5 13.57 11.21 4.54
CA CYS A 5 12.57 11.79 3.65
C CYS A 5 11.13 11.71 4.19
N VAL A 6 10.89 10.93 5.26
CA VAL A 6 9.54 10.63 5.77
C VAL A 6 9.38 11.12 7.20
N LYS A 7 8.14 11.46 7.59
CA LYS A 7 7.83 11.88 8.97
C LYS A 7 7.82 10.68 9.92
N GLU A 8 7.23 9.59 9.46
CA GLU A 8 7.13 8.32 10.17
C GLU A 8 7.56 7.18 9.25
N LYS A 9 8.38 6.28 9.79
CA LYS A 9 8.83 5.10 9.05
C LYS A 9 7.68 4.07 9.00
N CYS A 10 7.17 3.82 7.79
CA CYS A 10 6.18 2.77 7.53
C CYS A 10 4.94 2.92 8.43
N PRO A 11 4.18 4.02 8.31
CA PRO A 11 3.00 4.27 9.14
C PRO A 11 1.95 3.15 8.98
N ASP A 12 1.18 2.88 10.02
CA ASP A 12 0.04 1.97 9.93
C ASP A 12 -1.09 2.60 9.10
N ARG A 13 -1.62 1.85 8.14
CA ARG A 13 -2.68 2.25 7.22
C ARG A 13 -3.95 1.41 7.37
N GLY A 14 -3.99 0.50 8.35
CA GLY A 14 -5.13 -0.39 8.56
C GLY A 14 -5.44 -1.19 7.30
N SER A 15 -6.68 -1.07 6.81
CA SER A 15 -7.14 -1.74 5.59
C SER A 15 -6.77 -1.06 4.27
N ILE A 16 -6.09 0.10 4.29
CA ILE A 16 -5.75 0.80 3.05
C ILE A 16 -4.55 0.13 2.38
N CYS A 17 -4.81 -0.56 1.26
CA CYS A 17 -3.80 -1.18 0.41
C CYS A 17 -3.91 -0.58 -1.01
N LEU A 18 -2.90 0.18 -1.44
CA LEU A 18 -2.92 0.86 -2.74
C LEU A 18 -1.85 0.28 -3.66
N ASP A 19 -2.16 0.13 -4.94
CA ASP A 19 -1.26 -0.34 -6.00
C ASP A 19 -0.58 0.84 -6.77
N SER A 20 -0.89 2.06 -6.35
CA SER A 20 -0.56 3.30 -7.07
C SER A 20 -0.62 4.52 -6.15
N GLY A 21 -0.14 5.67 -6.65
CA GLY A 21 -0.06 6.91 -5.88
C GLY A 21 1.07 6.90 -4.85
N TRP A 22 1.00 7.80 -3.87
CA TRP A 22 1.93 7.90 -2.74
C TRP A 22 1.27 8.64 -1.56
N TYR A 23 1.72 8.38 -0.33
CA TYR A 23 1.12 9.00 0.85
C TYR A 23 1.69 10.39 1.15
N ALA A 24 1.07 11.41 0.57
CA ALA A 24 1.57 12.78 0.63
C ALA A 24 1.73 13.35 2.04
N LEU A 25 0.87 12.94 2.98
CA LEU A 25 0.94 13.44 4.35
C LEU A 25 2.17 12.93 5.11
N ASN A 26 2.75 11.79 4.73
CA ASN A 26 3.93 11.23 5.39
C ASN A 26 5.26 11.71 4.78
N PHE A 27 5.24 12.34 3.61
CA PHE A 27 6.45 12.94 3.07
C PHE A 27 6.82 14.21 3.85
N TYR A 28 8.07 14.29 4.30
CA TYR A 28 8.59 15.46 5.01
C TYR A 28 9.24 16.43 4.02
N GLU A 29 10.35 16.02 3.43
CA GLU A 29 11.06 16.68 2.33
C GLU A 29 12.12 15.72 1.77
N CYS A 30 12.65 15.97 0.57
CA CYS A 30 13.78 15.16 0.11
C CYS A 30 15.04 15.50 0.92
N SER A 31 15.68 14.53 1.57
CA SER A 31 16.90 14.78 2.37
C SER A 31 18.14 15.14 1.54
N GLU A 32 18.12 14.90 0.22
CA GLU A 32 19.24 15.26 -0.68
C GLU A 32 19.13 16.67 -1.24
N CYS A 33 17.92 17.13 -1.61
CA CYS A 33 17.73 18.43 -2.27
C CYS A 33 16.82 19.40 -1.50
N HIS A 34 16.27 18.98 -0.36
CA HIS A 34 15.38 19.74 0.53
C HIS A 34 14.12 20.31 -0.15
N ARG A 35 13.74 19.75 -1.31
CA ARG A 35 12.51 20.11 -2.01
C ARG A 35 11.34 19.26 -1.51
N ARG A 36 10.17 19.89 -1.44
CA ARG A 36 8.88 19.28 -1.09
C ARG A 36 7.97 19.10 -2.30
N GLU A 37 8.57 19.00 -3.47
CA GLU A 37 7.85 18.76 -4.73
C GLU A 37 7.19 17.38 -4.72
N PRO A 38 6.12 17.18 -5.51
CA PRO A 38 5.48 15.88 -5.65
C PRO A 38 6.46 14.77 -6.03
N ILE A 39 6.28 13.60 -5.43
CA ILE A 39 7.07 12.40 -5.71
C ILE A 39 6.58 11.77 -7.01
N LYS A 40 7.52 11.21 -7.79
CA LYS A 40 7.20 10.40 -8.98
C LYS A 40 7.32 8.91 -8.69
N ASN A 41 6.47 8.13 -9.32
CA ASN A 41 6.51 6.66 -9.31
C ASN A 41 7.17 6.18 -10.60
N GLU A 42 8.18 5.33 -10.48
CA GLU A 42 8.90 4.74 -11.62
C GLU A 42 9.05 3.23 -11.46
N GLU A 43 9.42 2.56 -12.55
CA GLU A 43 9.74 1.12 -12.54
C GLU A 43 8.57 0.25 -12.08
N LYS A 44 7.32 0.62 -12.43
CA LYS A 44 6.14 -0.19 -12.08
C LYS A 44 6.22 -1.54 -12.81
N LYS A 45 6.17 -2.61 -12.02
CA LYS A 45 6.11 -4.01 -12.45
C LYS A 45 4.88 -4.67 -11.85
N SER A 46 4.35 -5.65 -12.57
CA SER A 46 3.20 -6.45 -12.16
C SER A 46 3.49 -7.88 -12.59
N GLU A 47 3.53 -8.79 -11.63
CA GLU A 47 4.02 -10.16 -11.79
C GLU A 47 3.13 -11.12 -11.00
N GLU A 48 2.86 -12.30 -11.53
CA GLU A 48 2.28 -13.41 -10.76
C GLU A 48 3.41 -14.13 -10.01
N VAL A 49 3.40 -14.07 -8.68
CA VAL A 49 4.49 -14.61 -7.83
C VAL A 49 4.21 -16.02 -7.30
N SER A 50 2.94 -16.41 -7.27
CA SER A 50 2.48 -17.76 -6.99
C SER A 50 1.13 -18.02 -7.70
N ASP A 51 0.61 -19.24 -7.65
CA ASP A 51 -0.64 -19.61 -8.34
C ASP A 51 -1.83 -18.78 -7.82
N GLY A 52 -2.18 -17.72 -8.55
CA GLY A 52 -3.24 -16.77 -8.20
C GLY A 52 -2.82 -15.60 -7.29
N GLU A 53 -1.53 -15.40 -7.02
CA GLU A 53 -1.01 -14.22 -6.29
C GLU A 53 -0.35 -13.23 -7.24
N GLU A 54 -0.91 -12.02 -7.30
CA GLU A 54 -0.39 -10.90 -8.08
C GLU A 54 0.40 -9.95 -7.17
N GLU A 55 1.59 -9.57 -7.61
CA GLU A 55 2.45 -8.60 -6.93
C GLU A 55 2.73 -7.40 -7.83
N ILE A 56 2.54 -6.20 -7.28
CA ILE A 56 2.88 -4.93 -7.92
C ILE A 56 4.00 -4.27 -7.13
N THR A 57 5.10 -3.96 -7.82
CA THR A 57 6.24 -3.24 -7.23
C THR A 57 6.55 -1.98 -8.03
N PHE A 58 6.90 -0.89 -7.34
CA PHE A 58 7.40 0.33 -7.97
C PHE A 58 8.24 1.18 -7.00
N THR A 59 9.02 2.10 -7.56
CA THR A 59 9.92 2.97 -6.80
C THR A 59 9.38 4.40 -6.73
N HIS A 60 9.37 4.97 -5.52
CA HIS A 60 9.13 6.38 -5.28
C HIS A 60 10.46 7.16 -5.38
N LYS A 61 10.54 8.12 -6.30
CA LYS A 61 11.72 8.99 -6.46
C LYS A 61 11.35 10.47 -6.31
N CYS A 62 12.27 11.25 -5.77
CA CYS A 62 12.18 12.70 -5.80
C CYS A 62 12.13 13.17 -7.27
N SER A 63 11.14 14.00 -7.61
CA SER A 63 10.98 14.55 -8.97
C SER A 63 12.11 15.50 -9.39
N VAL A 64 12.85 16.05 -8.42
CA VAL A 64 13.90 17.05 -8.66
C VAL A 64 15.28 16.42 -8.83
N CYS A 65 15.72 15.59 -7.88
CA CYS A 65 17.08 15.03 -7.86
C CYS A 65 17.14 13.53 -8.17
N ASN A 66 16.00 12.87 -8.42
CA ASN A 66 15.90 11.42 -8.62
C ASN A 66 16.29 10.55 -7.40
N HIS A 67 16.50 11.14 -6.22
CA HIS A 67 16.72 10.40 -4.99
C HIS A 67 15.62 9.35 -4.79
N ARG A 68 16.02 8.08 -4.66
CA ARG A 68 15.13 6.95 -4.34
C ARG A 68 14.67 7.01 -2.88
N ILE A 69 13.45 7.50 -2.68
CA ILE A 69 12.83 7.67 -1.37
C ILE A 69 12.39 6.32 -0.82
N ALA A 70 11.57 5.58 -1.56
CA ALA A 70 10.95 4.36 -1.07
C ALA A 70 10.71 3.37 -2.21
N GLU A 71 10.52 2.11 -1.85
CA GLU A 71 10.00 1.08 -2.74
C GLU A 71 8.68 0.62 -2.17
N HIS A 72 7.72 0.44 -3.07
CA HIS A 72 6.35 0.12 -2.76
C HIS A 72 6.06 -1.28 -3.25
N LYS A 73 5.56 -2.11 -2.35
CA LYS A 73 5.09 -3.46 -2.66
C LYS A 73 3.62 -3.54 -2.30
N TYR A 74 2.83 -4.00 -3.24
CA TYR A 74 1.41 -4.34 -3.10
C TYR A 74 1.23 -5.78 -3.55
N SER A 75 0.49 -6.58 -2.79
CA SER A 75 0.10 -7.92 -3.22
C SER A 75 -1.41 -8.12 -3.11
N PHE A 76 -1.91 -8.95 -4.02
CA PHE A 76 -3.29 -9.37 -4.10
C PHE A 76 -3.33 -10.88 -4.32
N SER A 77 -4.18 -11.58 -3.59
CA SER A 77 -4.43 -13.00 -3.80
C SER A 77 -5.89 -13.35 -3.48
N ILE A 78 -6.31 -14.53 -3.93
CA ILE A 78 -7.58 -15.13 -3.54
C ILE A 78 -7.27 -16.38 -2.71
N ASP A 79 -7.66 -16.38 -1.44
CA ASP A 79 -7.60 -17.55 -0.56
C ASP A 79 -9.02 -18.03 -0.24
N GLY A 80 -9.43 -19.12 -0.88
CA GLY A 80 -10.78 -19.67 -0.77
C GLY A 80 -11.87 -18.67 -1.20
N ASP A 81 -12.69 -18.25 -0.24
CA ASP A 81 -13.79 -17.30 -0.44
C ASP A 81 -13.40 -15.83 -0.15
N PHE A 82 -12.11 -15.53 -0.02
CA PHE A 82 -11.62 -14.22 0.39
C PHE A 82 -10.58 -13.68 -0.58
N GLN A 83 -10.69 -12.38 -0.86
CA GLN A 83 -9.63 -11.57 -1.46
C GLN A 83 -8.73 -11.06 -0.34
N GLU A 84 -7.42 -11.25 -0.47
CA GLU A 84 -6.43 -10.72 0.45
C GLU A 84 -5.64 -9.62 -0.23
N TYR A 85 -5.46 -8.51 0.49
CA TYR A 85 -4.70 -7.35 0.06
C TYR A 85 -3.61 -7.07 1.06
N SER A 86 -2.40 -6.82 0.58
CA SER A 86 -1.31 -6.35 1.45
C SER A 86 -0.52 -5.23 0.78
N MET A 87 -0.01 -4.31 1.59
CA MET A 87 0.84 -3.21 1.13
C MET A 87 1.96 -2.97 2.13
N LEU A 88 3.18 -2.79 1.61
CA LEU A 88 4.35 -2.42 2.40
C LEU A 88 5.19 -1.37 1.67
N CYS A 89 5.34 -0.21 2.31
CA CYS A 89 6.19 0.88 1.82
C CYS A 89 6.59 1.76 3.00
N ILE A 90 7.85 2.22 3.06
CA ILE A 90 8.28 3.11 4.14
C ILE A 90 7.63 4.50 4.09
N LEU A 91 7.23 4.95 2.89
CA LEU A 91 6.55 6.21 2.65
C LEU A 91 5.03 6.04 2.79
N CYS A 92 4.44 5.06 2.09
CA CYS A 92 3.00 4.88 2.07
C CYS A 92 2.45 4.22 3.34
N GLY A 93 3.23 3.32 3.94
CA GLY A 93 2.87 2.60 5.15
C GLY A 93 2.70 1.10 4.94
N ARG A 94 2.20 0.46 6.00
CA ARG A 94 1.79 -0.95 6.02
C ARG A 94 0.26 -1.02 6.09
N GLY A 95 -0.33 -1.79 5.19
CA GLY A 95 -1.76 -2.08 5.20
C GLY A 95 -2.03 -3.55 4.90
N ALA A 96 -3.12 -4.07 5.44
CA ALA A 96 -3.64 -5.40 5.12
C ALA A 96 -5.16 -5.41 5.21
N ASP A 97 -5.83 -6.02 4.24
CA ASP A 97 -7.28 -6.17 4.26
C ASP A 97 -7.71 -7.54 3.69
N THR A 98 -8.89 -7.98 4.11
CA THR A 98 -9.48 -9.23 3.64
C THR A 98 -10.96 -9.03 3.36
N VAL A 99 -11.38 -9.28 2.11
CA VAL A 99 -12.75 -9.02 1.66
C VAL A 99 -13.38 -10.29 1.11
N SER A 100 -14.55 -10.67 1.63
CA SER A 100 -15.33 -11.79 1.11
C SER A 100 -15.69 -11.59 -0.36
N ILE A 101 -15.48 -12.60 -1.20
CA ILE A 101 -15.96 -12.62 -2.60
C ILE A 101 -17.47 -12.90 -2.69
N GLN A 102 -18.06 -13.45 -1.62
CA GLN A 102 -19.48 -13.78 -1.59
C GLN A 102 -20.35 -12.51 -1.56
N PRO A 103 -21.57 -12.56 -2.13
CA PRO A 103 -22.50 -11.43 -2.12
C PRO A 103 -22.87 -10.92 -0.72
N LYS A 104 -22.82 -11.79 0.29
CA LYS A 104 -22.95 -11.44 1.71
C LYS A 104 -21.72 -11.96 2.42
N ASP A 105 -20.99 -11.05 3.04
CA ASP A 105 -19.84 -11.42 3.86
C ASP A 105 -20.32 -12.32 5.03
N PRO A 106 -19.90 -13.60 5.07
CA PRO A 106 -20.35 -14.53 6.11
C PRO A 106 -19.94 -14.07 7.52
N ARG A 107 -18.93 -13.19 7.65
CA ARG A 107 -18.49 -12.61 8.92
C ARG A 107 -19.42 -11.50 9.42
N LYS A 108 -20.18 -10.86 8.53
CA LYS A 108 -21.12 -9.77 8.84
C LYS A 108 -22.56 -10.25 9.04
N GLY A 109 -22.80 -11.56 8.98
CA GLY A 109 -24.11 -12.19 9.00
C GLY A 109 -24.85 -12.22 10.34
N THR A 110 -24.52 -11.37 11.32
CA THR A 110 -25.15 -11.42 12.66
C THR A 110 -25.43 -10.04 13.26
N GLU A 111 -26.06 -9.14 12.50
CA GLU A 111 -26.65 -7.90 13.04
C GLU A 111 -28.18 -7.82 12.82
N MET A 112 -28.90 -8.95 12.92
CA MET A 112 -30.36 -8.97 12.74
C MET A 112 -31.11 -9.94 13.65
N TYR A 113 -30.71 -10.11 14.93
CA TYR A 113 -31.52 -10.85 15.92
C TYR A 113 -31.38 -10.33 17.36
N SER A 114 -31.34 -9.00 17.59
CA SER A 114 -31.37 -8.43 18.95
C SER A 114 -32.46 -7.37 19.16
N LEU A 115 -33.54 -7.42 18.38
CA LEU A 115 -34.73 -6.60 18.64
C LEU A 115 -35.97 -7.47 18.42
N TYR A 116 -36.24 -8.40 19.34
CA TYR A 116 -37.56 -8.83 19.81
C TYR A 116 -37.38 -9.68 21.07
#